data_AF-A0A0F9H125-F1
#
_entry.id   AF-A0A0F9H125-F1
#
_cell.length_a   1.000
_cell.length_b   1.000
_cell.length_c   1.000
_cell.angle_alpha   90.00
_cell.angle_beta   90.00
_cell.angle_gamma   90.00
#
_symmetry.space_group_name_H-M   'P 1'
#
loop_
_entity.id
_entity.type
_entity.pdbx_description
1 polymer ?
#
loop_
_entity_poly.entity_id
_entity_poly.type
_entity_poly.pdbx_seq_one_letter_code
_entity_poly.pdbx_strand_id
1 'polypeptide(L)'
;MASETDNTMDMLGRGRAISVADALELILKNTPLTPRPVEEVSLEDAYGRVLAGDMLAPEDMPGFDRSTVDGYALKASDIFGATETTPSYLNVAHEILMGQEPDFELKPGEAAKIATGGMLPKGADAVLMFEHVQLIDSTLEAQVALAPGDKVIKRGEDIIAGDLIIESGQRLSPYAVSAAAGQGVIKIRVQSRPRVSIISTGDEIVPPETRLKPGLIRDSNSYALRGLIAGDG
;
A
#
# COMPACT_ATOMS: atom_id res chain seq x y z
N MET A 1 -2.52 28.53 50.08
CA MET A 1 -3.70 28.20 50.91
C MET A 1 -4.24 26.91 50.35
N ALA A 2 -4.16 25.83 51.14
CA ALA A 2 -4.56 24.50 50.75
C ALA A 2 -6.07 24.48 50.43
N SER A 3 -6.42 24.15 49.20
CA SER A 3 -7.81 23.83 48.86
C SER A 3 -8.11 22.46 49.45
N GLU A 4 -8.98 22.44 50.44
CA GLU A 4 -9.56 21.23 51.03
C GLU A 4 -10.05 20.30 49.92
N THR A 5 -9.41 19.14 49.78
CA THR A 5 -10.00 18.01 49.07
C THR A 5 -11.19 17.55 49.89
N ASP A 6 -12.36 18.08 49.55
CA ASP A 6 -13.65 17.62 50.05
C ASP A 6 -13.84 16.15 49.64
N ASN A 7 -13.53 15.25 50.57
CA ASN A 7 -13.61 13.80 50.45
C ASN A 7 -15.06 13.30 50.69
N THR A 8 -16.06 14.06 50.24
CA THR A 8 -17.46 13.63 50.33
C THR A 8 -17.72 12.52 49.31
N MET A 9 -17.76 11.28 49.80
CA MET A 9 -18.25 10.14 49.05
C MET A 9 -19.77 10.06 49.18
N ASP A 10 -20.45 9.69 48.10
CA ASP A 10 -21.90 9.47 48.15
C ASP A 10 -22.26 8.22 48.97
N MET A 11 -23.56 7.93 49.12
CA MET A 11 -24.04 6.76 49.89
C MET A 11 -23.58 5.40 49.33
N LEU A 12 -22.98 5.37 48.14
CA LEU A 12 -22.41 4.19 47.50
C LEU A 12 -20.88 4.20 47.51
N GLY A 13 -20.25 5.13 48.24
CA GLY A 13 -18.79 5.23 48.35
C GLY A 13 -18.11 5.80 47.10
N ARG A 14 -18.83 6.55 46.26
CA ARG A 14 -18.27 7.14 45.04
C ARG A 14 -17.84 8.58 45.30
N GLY A 15 -16.62 8.92 44.88
CA GLY A 15 -16.13 10.29 44.89
C GLY A 15 -16.79 11.16 43.81
N ARG A 16 -16.40 12.44 43.76
CA ARG A 16 -16.89 13.40 42.75
C ARG A 16 -16.59 12.91 41.32
N ALA A 17 -17.59 12.98 40.44
CA ALA A 17 -17.41 12.67 39.03
C ALA A 17 -16.42 13.64 38.36
N ILE A 18 -15.59 13.11 37.47
CA ILE A 18 -14.64 13.85 36.65
C ILE A 18 -15.16 14.02 35.22
N SER A 19 -14.53 14.91 34.44
CA SER A 19 -14.89 15.05 33.02
C SER A 19 -14.45 13.83 32.21
N VAL A 20 -15.08 13.62 31.04
CA VAL A 20 -14.69 12.56 30.11
C VAL A 20 -13.23 12.71 29.66
N ALA A 21 -12.77 13.96 29.47
CA ALA A 21 -11.40 14.24 29.07
C ALA A 21 -10.40 13.83 30.16
N ASP A 22 -10.67 14.19 31.42
CA ASP A 22 -9.81 13.81 32.54
C ASP A 22 -9.78 12.29 32.74
N ALA A 23 -10.92 11.62 32.57
CA ALA A 23 -11.01 10.16 32.65
C ALA A 23 -10.18 9.47 31.56
N LEU A 24 -10.24 9.98 30.31
CA LEU A 24 -9.44 9.45 29.21
C LEU A 24 -7.94 9.63 29.47
N GLU A 25 -7.53 10.81 29.94
CA GLU A 25 -6.13 11.07 30.29
C GLU A 25 -5.64 10.10 31.38
N LEU A 26 -6.44 9.87 32.42
CA LEU A 26 -6.12 8.91 33.48
C LEU A 26 -5.99 7.48 32.93
N ILE A 27 -6.88 7.05 32.03
CA ILE A 27 -6.81 5.72 31.41
C ILE A 27 -5.53 5.58 30.60
N LEU A 28 -5.23 6.54 29.73
CA LEU A 28 -4.04 6.51 28.86
C LEU A 28 -2.74 6.56 29.67
N LYS A 29 -2.70 7.36 30.74
CA LYS A 29 -1.55 7.47 31.64
C LYS A 29 -1.28 6.17 32.40
N ASN A 30 -2.32 5.45 32.82
CA ASN A 30 -2.19 4.21 33.59
C ASN A 30 -2.22 2.94 32.74
N THR A 31 -2.45 3.06 31.43
CA THR A 31 -2.44 1.94 30.48
C THR A 31 -1.38 2.19 29.41
N PRO A 32 -0.08 2.18 29.77
CA PRO A 32 0.98 2.41 28.81
C PRO A 32 0.94 1.34 27.72
N LEU A 33 1.09 1.77 26.47
CA LEU A 33 1.18 0.87 25.31
C LEU A 33 2.47 0.06 25.44
N THR A 34 2.35 -1.16 25.97
CA THR A 34 3.46 -2.09 26.05
C THR A 34 3.64 -2.78 24.71
N PRO A 35 4.87 -2.93 24.20
CA PRO A 35 5.13 -3.71 23.02
C PRO A 35 4.59 -5.13 23.21
N ARG A 36 3.63 -5.50 22.37
CA ARG A 36 3.06 -6.84 22.38
C ARG A 36 4.01 -7.80 21.66
N PRO A 37 3.96 -9.10 21.99
CA PRO A 37 4.70 -10.11 21.24
C PRO A 37 4.51 -9.95 19.73
N VAL A 38 5.60 -10.10 18.99
CA VAL A 38 5.57 -10.06 17.53
C VAL A 38 5.26 -11.46 17.02
N GLU A 39 4.35 -11.54 16.07
CA GLU A 39 4.06 -12.77 15.34
C GLU A 39 4.17 -12.52 13.83
N GLU A 40 4.43 -13.58 13.08
CA GLU A 40 4.45 -13.55 11.62
C GLU A 40 3.12 -14.09 11.11
N VAL A 41 2.45 -13.32 10.26
CA VAL A 41 1.20 -13.71 9.60
C VAL A 41 1.39 -13.68 8.09
N SER A 42 0.57 -14.43 7.37
CA SER A 42 0.52 -14.30 5.92
C SER A 42 -0.09 -12.94 5.53
N LEU A 43 0.20 -12.48 4.32
CA LEU A 43 -0.29 -11.18 3.87
C LEU A 43 -1.83 -11.12 3.80
N GLU A 44 -2.49 -12.25 3.52
CA GLU A 44 -3.95 -12.39 3.48
C GLU A 44 -4.59 -12.10 4.85
N ASP A 45 -3.90 -12.45 5.94
CA ASP A 45 -4.34 -12.24 7.32
C ASP A 45 -3.79 -10.93 7.94
N ALA A 46 -3.06 -10.13 7.15
CA ALA A 46 -2.38 -8.93 7.63
C ALA A 46 -3.30 -7.70 7.74
N TYR A 47 -4.42 -7.67 7.03
CA TYR A 47 -5.34 -6.53 7.05
C TYR A 47 -5.81 -6.21 8.48
N GLY A 48 -5.74 -4.93 8.85
CA GLY A 48 -6.15 -4.43 10.17
C GLY A 48 -5.19 -4.80 11.31
N ARG A 49 -4.10 -5.54 11.04
CA ARG A 49 -3.03 -5.81 12.01
C ARG A 49 -2.12 -4.60 12.16
N VAL A 50 -1.38 -4.52 13.26
CA VAL A 50 -0.42 -3.44 13.53
C VAL A 50 0.98 -3.92 13.20
N LEU A 51 1.68 -3.22 12.32
CA LEU A 51 3.04 -3.57 11.91
C LEU A 51 4.01 -3.51 13.09
N ALA A 52 4.89 -4.51 13.23
CA ALA A 52 5.80 -4.60 14.38
C ALA A 52 7.15 -3.88 14.17
N GLY A 53 7.52 -3.59 12.92
CA GLY A 53 8.77 -2.94 12.56
C GLY A 53 8.65 -2.37 11.15
N ASP A 54 9.50 -1.41 10.81
CA ASP A 54 9.47 -0.75 9.51
C ASP A 54 9.55 -1.77 8.36
N MET A 55 8.69 -1.58 7.36
CA MET A 55 8.76 -2.31 6.10
C MET A 55 9.54 -1.47 5.10
N LEU A 56 10.73 -1.96 4.74
CA LEU A 56 11.55 -1.37 3.70
C LEU A 56 11.34 -2.10 2.37
N ALA A 57 11.54 -1.39 1.27
CA ALA A 57 11.48 -1.95 -0.08
C ALA A 57 12.61 -2.96 -0.31
N PRO A 58 12.33 -4.23 -0.62
CA PRO A 58 13.37 -5.21 -0.94
C PRO A 58 14.03 -4.96 -2.30
N GLU A 59 13.31 -4.35 -3.24
CA GLU A 59 13.77 -4.12 -4.62
C GLU A 59 13.19 -2.82 -5.20
N ASP A 60 13.75 -2.39 -6.33
CA ASP A 60 13.28 -1.20 -7.04
C ASP A 60 11.94 -1.45 -7.72
N MET A 61 11.07 -0.44 -7.74
CA MET A 61 9.80 -0.45 -8.46
C MET A 61 9.68 0.78 -9.38
N PRO A 62 9.45 0.59 -10.70
CA PRO A 62 9.57 -0.68 -11.41
C PRO A 62 11.02 -1.20 -11.40
N GLY A 63 11.21 -2.52 -11.55
CA GLY A 63 12.55 -3.15 -11.55
C GLY A 63 13.38 -2.92 -12.82
N PHE A 64 12.80 -2.29 -13.84
CA PHE A 64 13.40 -2.01 -15.14
C PHE A 64 12.74 -0.79 -15.79
N ASP A 65 13.41 -0.19 -16.77
CA ASP A 65 12.85 0.88 -17.59
C ASP A 65 11.70 0.33 -18.44
N ARG A 66 10.51 0.93 -18.32
CA ARG A 66 9.29 0.45 -18.97
C ARG A 66 8.57 1.53 -19.76
N SER A 67 7.90 1.12 -20.83
CA SER A 67 7.07 2.02 -21.64
C SER A 67 5.83 2.50 -20.88
N THR A 68 5.44 3.76 -21.07
CA THR A 68 4.13 4.28 -20.59
C THR A 68 3.02 4.23 -21.65
N VAL A 69 3.37 3.85 -22.88
CA VAL A 69 2.47 3.86 -24.04
C VAL A 69 2.69 2.64 -24.95
N ASP A 70 1.75 2.39 -25.85
CA ASP A 70 1.95 1.46 -26.95
C ASP A 70 2.67 2.21 -28.08
N GLY A 71 3.72 1.61 -28.64
CA GLY A 71 4.60 2.35 -29.53
C GLY A 71 5.80 1.58 -30.05
N TYR A 72 6.84 2.35 -30.36
CA TYR A 72 8.13 1.84 -30.81
C TYR A 72 9.24 2.37 -29.89
N ALA A 73 9.91 1.44 -29.21
CA ALA A 73 11.13 1.73 -28.47
C ALA A 73 12.24 2.05 -29.48
N LEU A 74 12.92 3.16 -29.27
CA LEU A 74 13.98 3.65 -30.15
C LEU A 74 15.00 4.46 -29.34
N LYS A 75 16.09 4.82 -30.00
CA LYS A 75 17.05 5.80 -29.48
C LYS A 75 16.60 7.19 -29.90
N ALA A 76 16.29 8.06 -28.94
CA ALA A 76 15.73 9.39 -29.18
C ALA A 76 16.59 10.20 -30.16
N SER A 77 17.92 10.04 -30.12
CA SER A 77 18.85 10.72 -31.03
C SER A 77 18.60 10.46 -32.51
N ASP A 78 17.99 9.33 -32.85
CA ASP A 78 17.76 8.92 -34.24
C ASP A 78 16.57 9.66 -34.87
N ILE A 79 15.76 10.33 -34.05
CA ILE A 79 14.60 11.14 -34.49
C ILE A 79 14.72 12.61 -34.07
N PHE A 80 15.91 13.07 -33.69
CA PHE A 80 16.11 14.48 -33.35
C PHE A 80 15.82 15.38 -34.55
N GLY A 81 14.91 16.34 -34.35
CA GLY A 81 14.46 17.25 -35.40
C GLY A 81 13.38 16.70 -36.32
N ALA A 82 12.88 15.48 -36.08
CA ALA A 82 11.75 14.93 -36.82
C ALA A 82 10.50 15.80 -36.65
N THR A 83 9.84 16.10 -37.77
CA THR A 83 8.54 16.79 -37.83
C THR A 83 7.65 16.12 -38.87
N GLU A 84 6.35 16.44 -38.88
CA GLU A 84 5.42 15.94 -39.90
C GLU A 84 5.86 16.26 -41.34
N THR A 85 6.52 17.40 -41.54
CA THR A 85 7.03 17.83 -42.85
C THR A 85 8.41 17.29 -43.17
N THR A 86 9.17 16.86 -42.14
CA THR A 86 10.55 16.36 -42.26
C THR A 86 10.71 15.15 -41.34
N PRO A 87 10.08 14.02 -41.67
CA PRO A 87 10.09 12.85 -40.80
C PRO A 87 11.46 12.17 -40.81
N SER A 88 11.75 11.46 -39.71
CA SER A 88 12.90 10.57 -39.62
C SER A 88 12.46 9.13 -39.89
N TYR A 89 13.33 8.32 -40.50
CA TYR A 89 12.99 6.96 -40.90
C TYR A 89 13.83 5.95 -40.13
N LEU A 90 13.17 4.94 -39.54
CA LEU A 90 13.81 3.86 -38.79
C LEU A 90 13.30 2.52 -39.28
N ASN A 91 14.11 1.48 -39.17
CA ASN A 91 13.68 0.12 -39.48
C ASN A 91 13.11 -0.56 -38.22
N VAL A 92 11.88 -1.06 -38.29
CA VAL A 92 11.30 -1.88 -37.23
C VAL A 92 11.90 -3.27 -37.30
N ALA A 93 12.95 -3.50 -36.51
CA ALA A 93 13.75 -4.71 -36.56
C ALA A 93 13.26 -5.81 -35.59
N HIS A 94 12.54 -5.42 -34.54
CA HIS A 94 12.18 -6.31 -33.44
C HIS A 94 10.78 -6.04 -32.88
N GLU A 95 10.24 -7.00 -32.12
CA GLU A 95 9.03 -6.87 -31.32
C GLU A 95 9.33 -7.33 -29.90
N ILE A 96 8.91 -6.54 -28.91
CA ILE A 96 9.10 -6.81 -27.48
C ILE A 96 7.81 -7.39 -26.94
N LEU A 97 7.89 -8.63 -26.47
CA LEU A 97 6.77 -9.33 -25.88
C LEU A 97 6.61 -8.97 -24.41
N MET A 98 5.36 -8.83 -23.98
CA MET A 98 5.04 -8.50 -22.58
C MET A 98 5.55 -9.58 -21.62
N GLY A 99 6.16 -9.15 -20.53
CA GLY A 99 6.68 -10.06 -19.49
C GLY A 99 7.95 -10.82 -19.88
N GLN A 100 8.61 -10.45 -20.99
CA GLN A 100 9.88 -11.03 -21.42
C GLN A 100 10.98 -9.98 -21.40
N GLU A 101 12.18 -10.39 -20.98
CA GLU A 101 13.39 -9.58 -21.12
C GLU A 101 13.84 -9.61 -22.58
N PRO A 102 14.00 -8.47 -23.26
CA PRO A 102 14.55 -8.44 -24.62
C PRO A 102 15.97 -8.99 -24.65
N ASP A 103 16.23 -9.97 -25.51
CA ASP A 103 17.53 -10.63 -25.69
C ASP A 103 18.39 -9.99 -26.80
N PHE A 104 17.99 -8.81 -27.28
CA PHE A 104 18.64 -8.04 -28.33
C PHE A 104 18.97 -6.61 -27.89
N GLU A 105 19.79 -5.94 -28.68
CA GLU A 105 20.14 -4.53 -28.52
C GLU A 105 19.78 -3.79 -29.82
N LEU A 106 19.10 -2.66 -29.68
CA LEU A 106 18.76 -1.80 -30.82
C LEU A 106 19.99 -1.05 -31.31
N LYS A 107 20.24 -1.15 -32.62
CA LYS A 107 21.29 -0.37 -33.29
C LYS A 107 20.74 1.00 -33.70
N PRO A 108 21.62 1.98 -33.99
CA PRO A 108 21.18 3.27 -34.53
C PRO A 108 20.34 3.11 -35.80
N GLY A 109 19.20 3.78 -35.84
CA GLY A 109 18.22 3.71 -36.93
C GLY A 109 17.28 2.50 -36.86
N GLU A 110 17.33 1.69 -35.80
CA GLU A 110 16.39 0.60 -35.54
C GLU A 110 15.36 0.98 -34.48
N ALA A 111 14.18 0.38 -34.58
CA ALA A 111 13.12 0.49 -33.60
C ALA A 111 12.55 -0.90 -33.27
N ALA A 112 12.03 -1.06 -32.06
CA ALA A 112 11.32 -2.26 -31.64
C ALA A 112 9.89 -1.92 -31.24
N LYS A 113 8.92 -2.67 -31.77
CA LYS A 113 7.52 -2.52 -31.35
C LYS A 113 7.39 -2.94 -29.88
N ILE A 114 6.72 -2.13 -29.08
CA ILE A 114 6.59 -2.30 -27.63
C ILE A 114 5.17 -1.95 -27.18
N ALA A 115 4.65 -2.71 -26.22
CA ALA A 115 3.39 -2.41 -25.55
C ALA A 115 3.63 -1.66 -24.22
N THR A 116 2.60 -1.03 -23.70
CA THR A 116 2.58 -0.32 -22.42
C THR A 116 3.02 -1.24 -21.28
N GLY A 117 4.06 -0.86 -20.54
CA GLY A 117 4.65 -1.66 -19.47
C GLY A 117 5.74 -2.63 -19.93
N GLY A 118 5.98 -2.77 -21.24
CA GLY A 118 7.09 -3.57 -21.77
C GLY A 118 8.45 -3.02 -21.33
N MET A 119 9.40 -3.93 -21.12
CA MET A 119 10.78 -3.59 -20.76
C MET A 119 11.52 -3.02 -21.97
N LEU A 120 12.20 -1.88 -21.80
CA LEU A 120 13.01 -1.32 -22.87
C LEU A 120 14.22 -2.23 -23.15
N PRO A 121 14.56 -2.48 -24.43
CA PRO A 121 15.75 -3.21 -24.80
C PRO A 121 16.98 -2.32 -24.62
N LYS A 122 18.17 -2.92 -24.60
CA LYS A 122 19.40 -2.14 -24.67
C LYS A 122 19.42 -1.30 -25.94
N GLY A 123 19.96 -0.08 -25.85
CA GLY A 123 20.05 0.85 -26.97
C GLY A 123 18.85 1.78 -27.16
N ALA A 124 17.68 1.47 -26.58
CA ALA A 124 16.55 2.40 -26.53
C ALA A 124 16.57 3.27 -25.26
N ASP A 125 16.09 4.50 -25.40
CA ASP A 125 15.92 5.45 -24.30
C ASP A 125 14.61 6.24 -24.36
N ALA A 126 13.78 6.05 -25.39
CA ALA A 126 12.47 6.67 -25.53
C ALA A 126 11.47 5.74 -26.25
N VAL A 127 10.17 6.03 -26.12
CA VAL A 127 9.11 5.31 -26.83
C VAL A 127 8.24 6.27 -27.65
N LEU A 128 8.20 6.04 -28.96
CA LEU A 128 7.36 6.78 -29.89
C LEU A 128 5.98 6.12 -30.02
N MET A 129 4.94 6.87 -29.68
CA MET A 129 3.55 6.43 -29.75
C MET A 129 3.14 6.05 -31.18
N PHE A 130 2.29 5.04 -31.34
CA PHE A 130 1.79 4.60 -32.65
C PHE A 130 1.10 5.73 -33.43
N GLU A 131 0.44 6.65 -32.74
CA GLU A 131 -0.28 7.78 -33.32
C GLU A 131 0.62 8.78 -34.04
N HIS A 132 1.93 8.79 -33.75
CA HIS A 132 2.91 9.69 -34.36
C HIS A 132 3.80 8.99 -35.40
N VAL A 133 3.34 7.82 -35.86
CA VAL A 133 4.06 6.96 -36.78
C VAL A 133 3.20 6.64 -37.99
N GLN A 134 3.81 6.73 -39.17
CA GLN A 134 3.31 5.99 -40.33
C GLN A 134 4.23 4.81 -40.61
N LEU A 135 3.64 3.63 -40.79
CA LEU A 135 4.39 2.42 -41.11
C LEU A 135 4.30 2.13 -42.61
N ILE A 136 5.44 2.06 -43.26
CA ILE A 136 5.59 1.68 -44.67
C ILE A 136 6.41 0.39 -44.71
N ASP A 137 5.73 -0.75 -44.88
CA ASP A 137 6.29 -2.09 -44.71
C ASP A 137 6.97 -2.28 -43.34
N SER A 138 8.31 -2.40 -43.30
CA SER A 138 9.10 -2.46 -42.06
C SER A 138 9.74 -1.12 -41.68
N THR A 139 9.47 -0.05 -42.43
CA THR A 139 10.04 1.27 -42.17
C THR A 139 9.04 2.14 -41.42
N LEU A 140 9.45 2.61 -40.27
CA LEU A 140 8.76 3.57 -39.43
C LEU A 140 9.12 4.99 -39.88
N GLU A 141 8.10 5.78 -40.18
CA GLU A 141 8.19 7.21 -40.39
C GLU A 141 7.83 7.92 -39.08
N ALA A 142 8.83 8.44 -38.36
CA ALA A 142 8.67 9.23 -37.15
C ALA A 142 8.34 10.68 -37.48
N GLN A 143 7.17 11.14 -37.06
CA GLN A 143 6.65 12.48 -37.39
C GLN A 143 6.88 13.52 -36.28
N VAL A 144 7.40 13.10 -35.13
CA VAL A 144 7.76 13.97 -34.02
C VAL A 144 9.11 13.57 -33.45
N ALA A 145 9.86 14.54 -32.94
CA ALA A 145 11.06 14.29 -32.15
C ALA A 145 10.70 13.96 -30.69
N LEU A 146 11.56 13.17 -30.04
CA LEU A 146 11.48 12.89 -28.61
C LEU A 146 12.79 13.26 -27.92
N ALA A 147 12.73 13.53 -26.63
CA ALA A 147 13.89 13.61 -25.74
C ALA A 147 14.20 12.23 -25.13
N PRO A 148 15.45 11.95 -24.75
CA PRO A 148 15.77 10.76 -23.95
C PRO A 148 14.92 10.72 -22.67
N GLY A 149 14.30 9.58 -22.40
CA GLY A 149 13.37 9.38 -21.29
C GLY A 149 11.89 9.63 -21.62
N ASP A 150 11.57 10.18 -22.79
CA ASP A 150 10.16 10.41 -23.15
C ASP A 150 9.39 9.10 -23.24
N LYS A 151 8.24 9.09 -22.56
CA LYS A 151 7.32 7.94 -22.46
C LYS A 151 7.95 6.71 -21.81
N VAL A 152 8.94 6.91 -20.95
CA VAL A 152 9.60 5.85 -20.17
C VAL A 152 9.44 6.16 -18.69
N ILE A 153 9.06 5.16 -17.90
CA ILE A 153 9.25 5.16 -16.44
C ILE A 153 10.56 4.42 -16.18
N LYS A 154 11.48 5.06 -15.46
CA LYS A 154 12.79 4.51 -15.13
C LYS A 154 12.71 3.50 -14.01
N ARG A 155 13.67 2.59 -14.00
CA ARG A 155 13.88 1.69 -12.86
C ARG A 155 13.96 2.48 -11.56
N GLY A 156 13.17 2.07 -10.57
CA GLY A 156 13.15 2.68 -9.25
C GLY A 156 12.54 4.08 -9.18
N GLU A 157 11.81 4.51 -10.22
CA GLU A 157 11.19 5.84 -10.22
C GLU A 157 10.05 5.97 -9.20
N ASP A 158 9.35 4.87 -8.86
CA ASP A 158 8.33 4.88 -7.82
C ASP A 158 8.93 4.61 -6.44
N ILE A 159 9.75 3.55 -6.32
CA ILE A 159 10.34 3.08 -5.06
C ILE A 159 11.74 2.57 -5.35
N ILE A 160 12.72 2.96 -4.53
CA ILE A 160 14.08 2.44 -4.58
C ILE A 160 14.27 1.42 -3.46
N ALA A 161 15.04 0.37 -3.72
CA ALA A 161 15.40 -0.62 -2.71
C ALA A 161 15.97 0.07 -1.44
N GLY A 162 15.40 -0.27 -0.28
CA GLY A 162 15.72 0.32 1.01
C GLY A 162 14.81 1.48 1.44
N ASP A 163 13.96 2.01 0.55
CA ASP A 163 12.99 3.04 0.92
C ASP A 163 11.98 2.51 1.94
N LEU A 164 11.55 3.40 2.85
CA LEU A 164 10.52 3.09 3.83
C LEU A 164 9.14 3.08 3.17
N ILE A 165 8.49 1.92 3.16
CA ILE A 165 7.14 1.74 2.60
C ILE A 165 6.07 1.92 3.67
N ILE A 166 6.26 1.28 4.84
CA ILE A 166 5.30 1.32 5.94
C ILE A 166 6.05 1.48 7.25
N GLU A 167 5.69 2.49 8.03
CA GLU A 167 6.25 2.72 9.36
C GLU A 167 5.74 1.70 10.38
N SER A 168 6.61 1.32 11.30
CA SER A 168 6.27 0.52 12.47
C SER A 168 5.12 1.14 13.26
N GLY A 169 4.23 0.30 13.80
CA GLY A 169 3.09 0.74 14.60
C GLY A 169 1.89 1.20 13.77
N GLN A 170 2.00 1.29 12.45
CA GLN A 170 0.85 1.57 11.59
C GLN A 170 -0.10 0.37 11.52
N ARG A 171 -1.41 0.66 11.52
CA ARG A 171 -2.44 -0.33 11.23
C ARG A 171 -2.51 -0.55 9.72
N LEU A 172 -2.32 -1.79 9.28
CA LEU A 172 -2.28 -2.16 7.87
C LEU A 172 -3.64 -1.94 7.20
N SER A 173 -3.68 -0.93 6.33
CA SER A 173 -4.82 -0.62 5.46
C SER A 173 -4.83 -1.53 4.22
N PRO A 174 -5.89 -1.54 3.40
CA PRO A 174 -5.89 -2.30 2.15
C PRO A 174 -4.76 -1.84 1.21
N TYR A 175 -4.44 -0.55 1.21
CA TYR A 175 -3.36 0.03 0.40
C TYR A 175 -1.98 -0.41 0.90
N ALA A 176 -1.79 -0.46 2.22
CA ALA A 176 -0.54 -0.96 2.81
C ALA A 176 -0.31 -2.43 2.48
N VAL A 177 -1.36 -3.25 2.57
CA VAL A 177 -1.33 -4.66 2.16
C VAL A 177 -1.03 -4.79 0.67
N SER A 178 -1.66 -3.97 -0.18
CA SER A 178 -1.38 -3.95 -1.62
C SER A 178 0.05 -3.54 -1.95
N ALA A 179 0.60 -2.54 -1.26
CA ALA A 179 1.99 -2.10 -1.45
C ALA A 179 2.96 -3.23 -1.06
N ALA A 180 2.69 -3.93 0.04
CA ALA A 180 3.48 -5.08 0.45
C ALA A 180 3.43 -6.22 -0.58
N ALA A 181 2.24 -6.54 -1.11
CA ALA A 181 2.09 -7.52 -2.18
C ALA A 181 2.88 -7.14 -3.44
N GLY A 182 2.80 -5.87 -3.85
CA GLY A 182 3.52 -5.34 -5.01
C GLY A 182 5.03 -5.43 -4.90
N GLN A 183 5.54 -5.56 -3.68
CA GLN A 183 6.95 -5.72 -3.32
C GLN A 183 7.32 -7.18 -3.03
N GLY A 184 6.45 -8.14 -3.38
CA GLY A 184 6.68 -9.57 -3.22
C GLY A 184 6.62 -10.07 -1.76
N VAL A 185 6.15 -9.25 -0.82
CA VAL A 185 6.07 -9.65 0.59
C VAL A 185 4.84 -10.52 0.83
N ILE A 186 5.05 -11.80 1.12
CA ILE A 186 3.98 -12.78 1.37
C ILE A 186 3.71 -13.04 2.86
N LYS A 187 4.61 -12.58 3.73
CA LYS A 187 4.49 -12.69 5.18
C LYS A 187 4.99 -11.43 5.85
N ILE A 188 4.34 -11.02 6.93
CA ILE A 188 4.62 -9.76 7.59
C ILE A 188 4.62 -9.92 9.12
N ARG A 189 5.55 -9.21 9.77
CA ARG A 189 5.70 -9.23 11.22
C ARG A 189 4.79 -8.19 11.85
N VAL A 190 3.84 -8.64 12.64
CA VAL A 190 2.81 -7.80 13.25
C VAL A 190 2.81 -7.97 14.76
N GLN A 191 2.29 -6.97 15.46
CA GLN A 191 2.02 -7.10 16.88
C GLN A 191 0.83 -8.06 17.08
N SER A 192 0.94 -8.96 18.06
CA SER A 192 -0.18 -9.80 18.48
C SER A 192 -1.34 -8.95 18.96
N ARG A 193 -2.58 -9.36 18.69
CA ARG A 193 -3.78 -8.63 19.14
C ARG A 193 -3.88 -8.60 20.68
N PRO A 194 -4.42 -7.53 21.28
CA PRO A 194 -4.80 -7.53 22.69
C PRO A 194 -5.73 -8.69 23.03
N ARG A 195 -5.54 -9.30 24.19
CA ARG A 195 -6.48 -10.27 24.74
C ARG A 195 -7.42 -9.54 25.69
N VAL A 196 -8.69 -9.46 25.33
CA VAL A 196 -9.73 -8.79 26.14
C VAL A 196 -10.70 -9.84 26.67
N SER A 197 -10.96 -9.81 27.98
CA SER A 197 -11.99 -10.64 28.62
C SER A 197 -13.21 -9.76 28.92
N ILE A 198 -14.40 -10.26 28.62
CA ILE A 198 -15.66 -9.55 28.84
C ILE A 198 -16.39 -10.25 29.98
N ILE A 199 -16.76 -9.48 31.00
CA ILE A 199 -17.51 -9.97 32.16
C ILE A 199 -18.74 -9.10 32.31
N SER A 200 -19.91 -9.73 32.26
CA SER A 200 -21.19 -9.09 32.54
C SER A 200 -21.54 -9.31 34.01
N THR A 201 -21.90 -8.23 34.71
CA THR A 201 -22.21 -8.24 36.15
C THR A 201 -23.62 -7.72 36.39
N GLY A 202 -24.44 -8.50 37.10
CA GLY A 202 -25.82 -8.17 37.45
C GLY A 202 -26.62 -9.45 37.68
N ASP A 203 -27.32 -9.56 38.80
CA ASP A 203 -28.13 -10.74 39.16
C ASP A 203 -29.30 -10.95 38.19
N GLU A 204 -29.70 -9.88 37.50
CA GLU A 204 -30.76 -9.85 36.50
C GLU A 204 -30.31 -10.34 35.11
N ILE A 205 -29.01 -10.42 34.86
CA ILE A 205 -28.45 -10.65 33.52
C ILE A 205 -28.33 -12.15 33.26
N VAL A 206 -28.95 -12.62 32.17
CA VAL A 206 -28.91 -14.03 31.73
C VAL A 206 -28.42 -14.19 30.29
N PRO A 207 -27.92 -15.38 29.91
CA PRO A 207 -27.53 -15.67 28.52
C PRO A 207 -28.69 -15.51 27.52
N PRO A 208 -28.42 -15.14 26.26
CA PRO A 208 -29.47 -14.86 25.27
C PRO A 208 -30.44 -16.01 25.00
N GLU A 209 -29.97 -17.25 25.07
CA GLU A 209 -30.77 -18.47 24.89
C GLU A 209 -31.78 -18.71 26.03
N THR A 210 -31.63 -18.02 27.15
CA THR A 210 -32.49 -18.20 28.33
C THR A 210 -33.90 -17.68 28.03
N ARG A 211 -34.93 -18.45 28.43
CA ARG A 211 -36.32 -17.96 28.44
C ARG A 211 -36.49 -16.97 29.59
N LEU A 212 -36.89 -15.74 29.26
CA LEU A 212 -37.00 -14.67 30.26
C LEU A 212 -38.10 -14.95 31.28
N LYS A 213 -37.77 -14.70 32.55
CA LYS A 213 -38.74 -14.55 33.65
C LYS A 213 -38.86 -13.06 33.96
N PRO A 214 -39.98 -12.60 34.54
CA PRO A 214 -40.09 -11.23 35.04
C PRO A 214 -38.90 -10.87 35.95
N GLY A 215 -38.29 -9.72 35.71
CA GLY A 215 -37.09 -9.26 36.44
C GLY A 215 -35.74 -9.70 35.86
N LEU A 216 -35.73 -10.51 34.80
CA LEU A 216 -34.49 -10.89 34.09
C LEU A 216 -34.38 -10.20 32.74
N ILE A 217 -33.15 -9.89 32.33
CA ILE A 217 -32.81 -9.32 31.02
C ILE A 217 -31.67 -10.12 30.39
N ARG A 218 -31.59 -10.11 29.06
CA ARG A 218 -30.53 -10.83 28.34
C ARG A 218 -29.28 -9.98 28.22
N ASP A 219 -28.12 -10.63 28.29
CA ASP A 219 -26.86 -9.98 27.99
C ASP A 219 -26.73 -9.64 26.50
N SER A 220 -26.95 -8.37 26.16
CA SER A 220 -26.67 -7.83 24.83
C SER A 220 -25.32 -7.13 24.73
N ASN A 221 -24.79 -6.65 25.86
CA ASN A 221 -23.61 -5.77 25.87
C ASN A 221 -22.35 -6.57 25.57
N SER A 222 -22.24 -7.81 26.07
CA SER A 222 -21.06 -8.64 25.77
C SER A 222 -20.92 -8.94 24.28
N TYR A 223 -22.03 -9.09 23.56
CA TYR A 223 -22.04 -9.31 22.11
C TYR A 223 -21.64 -8.05 21.35
N ALA A 224 -22.16 -6.88 21.74
CA ALA A 224 -21.77 -5.60 21.15
C ALA A 224 -20.28 -5.31 21.37
N LEU A 225 -19.79 -5.48 22.60
CA LEU A 225 -18.38 -5.30 22.95
C LEU A 225 -17.47 -6.26 22.19
N ARG A 226 -17.88 -7.53 22.03
CA ARG A 226 -17.13 -8.51 21.22
C ARG A 226 -16.99 -8.06 19.77
N GLY A 227 -18.05 -7.50 19.18
CA GLY A 227 -18.02 -6.95 17.82
C GLY A 227 -17.08 -5.75 17.70
N LEU A 228 -17.15 -4.82 18.66
CA LEU A 228 -16.27 -3.64 18.70
C LEU A 228 -14.79 -4.03 18.84
N ILE A 229 -14.47 -4.93 19.78
CA ILE A 229 -13.10 -5.44 19.98
C ILE A 229 -12.58 -6.11 18.70
N ALA A 230 -13.39 -6.96 18.07
CA ALA A 230 -12.99 -7.63 16.83
C ALA A 230 -12.79 -6.66 15.66
N GLY A 231 -13.58 -5.57 15.59
CA GLY A 231 -13.46 -4.53 14.57
C GLY A 231 -12.22 -3.65 14.73
N ASP A 232 -11.81 -3.39 15.96
CA ASP A 232 -10.66 -2.53 16.27
C ASP A 232 -9.32 -3.29 16.19
N GLY A 233 -9.30 -4.60 16.42
CA GLY A 233 -8.15 -5.49 16.17
C GLY A 233 -7.42 -5.92 17.43
#